data_AF-A0AAN7VE11-F1
#
_entry.id   AF-A0AAN7VE11-F1
#
_cell.length_a   1.000
_cell.length_b   1.000
_cell.length_c   1.000
_cell.angle_alpha   90.00
_cell.angle_beta   90.00
_cell.angle_gamma   90.00
#
_symmetry.space_group_name_H-M   'P 1'
#
loop_
_entity.id
_entity.type
_entity.pdbx_description
1 polymer ?
#
loop_
_entity_poly.entity_id
_entity_poly.type
_entity_poly.pdbx_seq_one_letter_code
_entity_poly.pdbx_strand_id
1 'polypeptide(L)'
;MLPALYRSEIDIRNRQINTLKIFNDNVKEVQEGSEYQVLFKASNNEFCLHVRLTPEFPNDKPILQISPVVVHPWVNTDGDITSAPGLLNFTIHSDLGRVVQAIIREFARNPPPLTTDQSVTTPSGPNLGHEPDTMGRSSPIYTYNYSNIQHAISQSMTFPELNTLNLEELQFMNECVEQQEEFVDNLPQMKEMNKGIDDLISNIEELADSNLSKREHFERLNKEIEAKVDLVSKLAYENERLNSVYQSLSEKYSPKNIKEQLREAAEVSNIDSERVAEAFLNGDLDVDKFVTSYTQIRSLNQARKTKEEKLSQQLRNLEKAGF
;
A
#
# COMPACT_ATOMS: atom_id res chain seq x y z
N MET A 1 -16.55 18.92 13.89
CA MET A 1 -16.17 18.48 12.53
C MET A 1 -14.81 17.83 12.65
N LEU A 2 -14.70 16.54 12.30
CA LEU A 2 -13.48 15.74 12.48
C LEU A 2 -12.45 16.07 11.38
N PRO A 3 -11.14 15.94 11.66
CA PRO A 3 -10.05 16.53 10.87
C PRO A 3 -9.68 15.70 9.64
N ALA A 4 -9.19 16.37 8.60
CA ALA A 4 -8.73 15.82 7.32
C ALA A 4 -7.35 15.14 7.40
N LEU A 5 -7.08 14.41 8.48
CA LEU A 5 -5.88 13.57 8.64
C LEU A 5 -6.08 12.13 8.17
N TYR A 6 -7.32 11.78 7.80
CA TYR A 6 -7.61 10.65 6.93
C TYR A 6 -7.88 11.22 5.54
N ARG A 7 -7.07 10.89 4.53
CA ARG A 7 -7.66 10.77 3.19
C ARG A 7 -8.86 9.85 3.38
N SER A 8 -10.05 10.31 3.02
CA SER A 8 -11.23 9.45 3.17
C SER A 8 -10.94 8.14 2.42
N GLU A 9 -11.47 7.00 2.88
CA GLU A 9 -11.28 5.73 2.17
C GLU A 9 -11.68 5.85 0.69
N ILE A 10 -12.65 6.73 0.42
CA ILE A 10 -13.09 7.18 -0.90
C ILE A 10 -11.96 7.87 -1.69
N ASP A 11 -11.18 8.77 -1.08
CA ASP A 11 -10.04 9.42 -1.75
C ASP A 11 -8.91 8.44 -2.08
N ILE A 12 -8.64 7.47 -1.19
CA ILE A 12 -7.63 6.44 -1.42
C ILE A 12 -8.11 5.51 -2.54
N ARG A 13 -9.37 5.07 -2.49
CA ARG A 13 -10.01 4.26 -3.54
C ARG A 13 -9.93 4.95 -4.90
N ASN A 14 -10.37 6.20 -4.99
CA ASN A 14 -10.36 6.99 -6.22
C ASN A 14 -8.94 7.19 -6.75
N ARG A 15 -7.96 7.42 -5.87
CA ARG A 15 -6.55 7.51 -6.26
C ARG A 15 -6.08 6.20 -6.88
N GLN A 16 -6.36 5.05 -6.26
CA GLN A 16 -5.92 3.76 -6.80
C GLN A 16 -6.57 3.43 -8.14
N ILE A 17 -7.87 3.72 -8.31
CA ILE A 17 -8.57 3.63 -9.61
C ILE A 17 -7.89 4.53 -10.65
N ASN A 18 -7.55 5.77 -10.28
CA ASN A 18 -6.86 6.68 -11.19
C ASN A 18 -5.47 6.15 -11.58
N THR A 19 -4.70 5.57 -10.64
CA THR A 19 -3.42 4.94 -10.98
C THR A 19 -3.58 3.77 -11.96
N LEU A 20 -4.65 2.97 -11.82
CA LEU A 20 -4.98 1.91 -12.78
C LEU A 20 -5.13 2.46 -14.20
N LYS A 21 -5.94 3.52 -14.35
CA LYS A 21 -6.22 4.19 -15.63
C LYS A 21 -4.99 4.90 -16.22
N ILE A 22 -4.08 5.40 -15.39
CA ILE A 22 -2.88 6.14 -15.83
C ILE A 22 -1.74 5.20 -16.25
N PHE A 23 -1.50 4.11 -15.52
CA PHE A 23 -0.33 3.25 -15.74
C PHE A 23 -0.56 2.11 -16.72
N ASN A 24 -1.82 1.87 -17.14
CA ASN A 24 -2.18 0.78 -18.03
C ASN A 24 -2.93 1.32 -19.24
N ASP A 25 -2.56 0.85 -20.42
CA ASP A 25 -3.24 1.19 -21.65
C ASP A 25 -4.53 0.35 -21.80
N ASN A 26 -5.50 0.86 -22.57
CA ASN A 26 -6.75 0.16 -22.90
C ASN A 26 -7.60 -0.28 -21.69
N VAL A 27 -7.59 0.50 -20.60
CA VAL A 27 -8.49 0.27 -19.46
C VAL A 27 -9.91 0.69 -19.84
N LYS A 28 -10.85 -0.24 -19.73
CA LYS A 28 -12.29 -0.01 -19.88
C LYS A 28 -12.98 -0.18 -18.54
N GLU A 29 -13.79 0.80 -18.16
CA GLU A 29 -14.66 0.72 -16.99
C GLU A 29 -15.95 0.00 -17.39
N VAL A 30 -16.21 -1.15 -16.78
CA VAL A 30 -17.39 -1.98 -17.05
C VAL A 30 -18.50 -1.63 -16.08
N GLN A 31 -18.16 -1.46 -14.80
CA GLN A 31 -19.06 -1.00 -13.76
C GLN A 31 -18.38 0.10 -12.95
N GLU A 32 -19.05 1.24 -12.82
CA GLU A 32 -18.50 2.44 -12.21
C GLU A 32 -17.97 2.15 -10.80
N GLY A 33 -16.68 2.43 -10.59
CA GLY A 33 -16.07 2.29 -9.28
C GLY A 33 -15.82 0.85 -8.79
N SER A 34 -16.23 -0.20 -9.51
CA SER A 34 -16.13 -1.60 -9.04
C SER A 34 -15.49 -2.58 -10.02
N GLU A 35 -15.66 -2.41 -11.34
CA GLU A 35 -15.15 -3.38 -12.32
C GLU A 35 -14.50 -2.73 -13.54
N TYR A 36 -13.29 -3.18 -13.85
CA TYR A 36 -12.47 -2.69 -14.95
C TYR A 36 -11.89 -3.84 -15.75
N GLN A 37 -11.67 -3.62 -17.04
CA GLN A 37 -11.00 -4.55 -17.95
C GLN A 37 -9.78 -3.89 -18.56
N VAL A 38 -8.66 -4.61 -18.63
CA VAL A 38 -7.42 -4.13 -19.25
C VAL A 38 -7.04 -5.09 -20.37
N LEU A 39 -7.12 -4.60 -21.61
CA LEU A 39 -6.79 -5.40 -22.79
C LEU A 39 -5.32 -5.22 -23.18
N PHE A 40 -4.60 -6.33 -23.31
CA PHE A 40 -3.19 -6.33 -23.71
C PHE A 40 -2.89 -7.49 -24.67
N LYS A 41 -1.77 -7.36 -25.38
CA LYS A 41 -1.29 -8.39 -26.31
C LYS A 41 -0.01 -9.00 -25.77
N ALA A 42 0.10 -10.32 -25.81
CA ALA A 42 1.34 -11.03 -25.54
C ALA A 42 1.54 -12.09 -26.62
N SER A 43 2.70 -12.04 -27.28
CA SER A 43 2.97 -12.82 -28.50
C SER A 43 1.90 -12.58 -29.58
N ASN A 44 1.15 -13.62 -29.96
CA ASN A 44 0.08 -13.56 -30.96
C ASN A 44 -1.33 -13.58 -30.35
N ASN A 45 -1.45 -13.60 -29.03
CA ASN A 45 -2.73 -13.71 -28.33
C ASN A 45 -3.13 -12.38 -27.70
N GLU A 46 -4.43 -12.09 -27.70
CA GLU A 46 -5.02 -10.98 -26.97
C GLU A 46 -5.55 -11.51 -25.64
N PHE A 47 -5.19 -10.81 -24.56
CA PHE A 47 -5.59 -11.14 -23.20
C PHE A 47 -6.33 -9.98 -22.57
N CYS A 48 -7.32 -10.30 -21.75
CA CYS A 48 -8.09 -9.35 -20.96
C CYS A 48 -7.88 -9.66 -19.48
N LEU A 49 -7.40 -8.67 -18.75
CA LEU A 49 -7.33 -8.73 -17.29
C LEU A 49 -8.58 -8.04 -16.70
N HIS A 50 -9.39 -8.80 -15.98
CA HIS A 50 -10.53 -8.32 -15.22
C HIS A 50 -10.07 -7.91 -13.82
N VAL A 51 -10.35 -6.67 -13.46
CA VAL A 51 -10.04 -6.08 -12.15
C VAL A 51 -11.36 -5.80 -11.44
N ARG A 52 -11.64 -6.55 -10.39
CA ARG A 52 -12.83 -6.38 -9.55
C ARG A 52 -12.43 -5.83 -8.18
N LEU A 53 -13.04 -4.72 -7.79
CA LEU A 53 -12.82 -4.06 -6.51
C LEU A 53 -13.94 -4.44 -5.55
N THR A 54 -13.59 -5.02 -4.40
CA THR A 54 -14.57 -5.38 -3.36
C THR A 54 -15.21 -4.11 -2.76
N PRO A 55 -16.35 -4.25 -2.07
CA PRO A 55 -16.92 -3.16 -1.27
C PRO A 55 -15.94 -2.61 -0.23
N GLU A 56 -15.10 -3.47 0.33
CA GLU A 56 -14.10 -3.17 1.37
C GLU A 56 -12.78 -2.60 0.80
N PHE A 57 -12.60 -2.58 -0.53
CA PHE A 57 -11.41 -2.00 -1.15
C PHE A 57 -11.32 -0.48 -0.86
N PRO A 58 -10.14 0.04 -0.44
CA PRO A 58 -8.81 -0.55 -0.59
C PRO A 58 -8.27 -1.34 0.61
N ASN A 59 -9.06 -1.55 1.66
CA ASN A 59 -8.62 -2.33 2.83
C ASN A 59 -8.39 -3.79 2.45
N ASP A 60 -9.26 -4.31 1.57
CA ASP A 60 -9.07 -5.61 0.92
C ASP A 60 -8.39 -5.46 -0.44
N LYS A 61 -7.60 -6.48 -0.80
CA LYS A 61 -6.96 -6.56 -2.12
C LYS A 61 -8.02 -6.73 -3.22
N PRO A 62 -7.76 -6.20 -4.43
CA PRO A 62 -8.64 -6.43 -5.58
C PRO A 62 -8.59 -7.89 -6.01
N ILE A 63 -9.62 -8.33 -6.73
CA ILE A 63 -9.66 -9.64 -7.38
C ILE A 63 -9.23 -9.43 -8.83
N LEU A 64 -8.19 -10.14 -9.26
CA LEU A 64 -7.64 -10.06 -10.61
C LEU A 64 -7.82 -11.40 -11.32
N GLN A 65 -8.41 -11.38 -12.51
CA GLN A 65 -8.66 -12.59 -13.30
C GLN A 65 -8.26 -12.40 -14.77
N ILE A 66 -7.52 -13.35 -15.33
CA ILE A 66 -7.09 -13.31 -16.74
C ILE A 66 -7.99 -14.16 -17.63
N SER A 67 -8.30 -13.63 -18.82
CA SER A 67 -9.02 -14.34 -19.88
C SER A 67 -8.33 -14.12 -21.23
N PRO A 68 -8.12 -15.17 -22.06
CA PRO A 68 -8.36 -16.60 -21.78
C PRO A 68 -7.48 -17.13 -20.63
N VAL A 69 -7.89 -18.25 -20.01
CA VAL A 69 -7.16 -18.85 -18.88
C VAL A 69 -5.81 -19.40 -19.34
N VAL A 70 -4.78 -19.18 -18.52
CA VAL A 70 -3.39 -19.49 -18.84
C VAL A 70 -2.78 -20.39 -17.77
N VAL A 71 -1.76 -21.17 -18.15
CA VAL A 71 -0.97 -21.94 -17.19
C VAL A 71 0.21 -21.09 -16.73
N HIS A 72 0.12 -20.56 -15.51
CA HIS A 72 1.17 -19.72 -14.93
C HIS A 72 1.25 -19.92 -13.41
N PRO A 73 2.45 -19.87 -12.78
CA PRO A 73 2.58 -20.03 -11.32
C PRO A 73 1.76 -19.04 -10.47
N TRP A 74 1.36 -17.91 -11.06
CA TRP A 74 0.53 -16.91 -10.38
C TRP A 74 -0.97 -17.10 -10.55
N VAL A 75 -1.40 -17.99 -11.44
CA VAL A 75 -2.79 -18.11 -11.90
C VAL A 75 -3.34 -19.49 -11.51
N ASN A 76 -4.54 -19.54 -10.94
CA ASN A 76 -5.22 -20.79 -10.60
C ASN A 76 -5.99 -21.37 -11.82
N THR A 77 -6.72 -22.48 -11.61
CA THR A 77 -7.52 -23.14 -12.65
C THR A 77 -8.65 -22.29 -13.22
N ASP A 78 -9.15 -21.32 -12.45
CA ASP A 78 -10.27 -20.45 -12.82
C ASP A 78 -9.80 -19.15 -13.49
N GLY A 79 -8.48 -18.97 -13.64
CA GLY A 79 -7.88 -17.76 -14.21
C GLY A 79 -7.65 -16.64 -13.18
N ASP A 80 -7.93 -16.86 -11.90
CA ASP A 80 -7.65 -15.89 -10.85
C ASP A 80 -6.15 -15.82 -10.56
N ILE A 81 -5.64 -14.61 -10.41
CA ILE A 81 -4.25 -14.36 -10.04
C ILE A 81 -4.17 -14.39 -8.52
N THR A 82 -3.57 -15.44 -7.97
CA THR A 82 -3.50 -15.68 -6.53
C THR A 82 -2.11 -15.42 -5.94
N SER A 83 -1.05 -15.59 -6.75
CA SER A 83 0.33 -15.63 -6.24
C SER A 83 1.26 -14.56 -6.82
N ALA A 84 0.73 -13.53 -7.49
CA ALA A 84 1.53 -12.40 -7.97
C ALA A 84 2.09 -11.59 -6.78
N PRO A 85 3.41 -11.31 -6.70
CA PRO A 85 4.03 -10.71 -5.51
C PRO A 85 3.43 -9.37 -5.05
N GLY A 86 3.08 -8.49 -6.00
CA GLY A 86 2.47 -7.19 -5.71
C GLY A 86 1.02 -7.29 -5.24
N LEU A 87 0.32 -8.38 -5.57
CA LEU A 87 -1.05 -8.65 -5.13
C LEU A 87 -1.08 -9.38 -3.79
N LEU A 88 -0.11 -10.27 -3.53
CA LEU A 88 0.04 -10.96 -2.24
C LEU A 88 0.32 -9.97 -1.09
N ASN A 89 1.17 -8.98 -1.35
CA ASN A 89 1.55 -7.96 -0.38
C ASN A 89 0.75 -6.65 -0.56
N PHE A 90 -0.47 -6.76 -1.08
CA PHE A 90 -1.30 -5.60 -1.31
C PHE A 90 -1.74 -4.97 0.02
N THR A 91 -1.68 -3.65 0.11
CA THR A 91 -2.09 -2.86 1.27
C THR A 91 -2.88 -1.63 0.79
N ILE A 92 -3.52 -0.91 1.72
CA ILE A 92 -4.18 0.37 1.43
C ILE A 92 -3.25 1.43 0.78
N HIS A 93 -1.93 1.27 0.97
CA HIS A 93 -0.90 2.18 0.45
C HIS A 93 -0.28 1.69 -0.86
N SER A 94 -0.67 0.51 -1.35
CA SER A 94 -0.22 -0.02 -2.62
C SER A 94 -0.75 0.81 -3.80
N ASP A 95 -0.06 0.70 -4.94
CA ASP A 95 -0.46 1.33 -6.20
C ASP A 95 -1.05 0.26 -7.12
N LEU A 96 -2.38 0.24 -7.23
CA LEU A 96 -3.11 -0.71 -8.06
C LEU A 96 -2.62 -0.72 -9.51
N GLY A 97 -2.36 0.46 -10.07
CA GLY A 97 -1.89 0.59 -11.44
C GLY A 97 -0.55 -0.09 -11.67
N ARG A 98 0.39 0.06 -10.73
CA ARG A 98 1.70 -0.61 -10.78
C ARG A 98 1.61 -2.11 -10.59
N VAL A 99 0.72 -2.59 -9.72
CA VAL A 99 0.50 -4.04 -9.52
C VAL A 99 -0.02 -4.67 -10.81
N VAL A 100 -1.05 -4.09 -11.42
CA VAL A 100 -1.61 -4.57 -12.69
C VAL A 100 -0.58 -4.50 -13.81
N GLN A 101 0.17 -3.39 -13.91
CA GLN A 101 1.21 -3.23 -14.92
C GLN A 101 2.32 -4.28 -14.79
N ALA A 102 2.74 -4.60 -13.56
CA ALA A 102 3.76 -5.63 -13.32
C ALA A 102 3.29 -7.02 -13.76
N ILE A 103 2.02 -7.36 -13.50
CA ILE A 103 1.41 -8.61 -13.93
C ILE A 103 1.35 -8.69 -15.46
N ILE A 104 0.86 -7.64 -16.12
CA ILE A 104 0.79 -7.56 -17.59
C ILE A 104 2.20 -7.70 -18.19
N ARG A 105 3.21 -7.06 -17.60
CA ARG A 105 4.61 -7.18 -18.05
C ARG A 105 5.16 -8.59 -17.91
N GLU A 106 4.85 -9.29 -16.82
CA GLU A 106 5.29 -10.67 -16.66
C GLU A 106 4.67 -11.56 -17.73
N PHE A 107 3.37 -11.42 -18.00
CA PHE A 107 2.70 -12.17 -19.07
C PHE A 107 3.17 -11.76 -20.48
N ALA A 108 3.58 -10.52 -20.69
CA ALA A 108 4.15 -10.09 -21.97
C ALA A 108 5.58 -10.61 -22.18
N ARG A 109 6.38 -10.67 -21.10
CA ARG A 109 7.78 -11.13 -21.14
C ARG A 109 7.88 -12.65 -21.22
N ASN A 110 7.03 -13.34 -20.46
CA ASN A 110 6.95 -14.79 -20.36
C ASN A 110 5.51 -15.24 -20.69
N PRO A 111 5.11 -15.22 -21.97
CA PRO A 111 3.75 -15.53 -22.42
C PRO A 111 3.34 -16.94 -21.98
N PRO A 112 2.36 -17.08 -21.06
CA PRO A 112 1.98 -18.38 -20.55
C PRO A 112 1.15 -19.17 -21.60
N PRO A 113 1.33 -20.49 -21.69
CA PRO A 113 0.56 -21.31 -22.61
C PRO A 113 -0.92 -21.33 -22.21
N LEU A 114 -1.80 -21.38 -23.22
CA LEU A 114 -3.24 -21.48 -23.02
C LEU A 114 -3.60 -22.88 -22.50
N THR A 115 -4.61 -22.99 -21.64
CA THR A 115 -5.08 -24.29 -21.11
C THR A 115 -5.58 -25.25 -22.19
N THR A 116 -5.96 -24.73 -23.36
CA THR A 116 -6.49 -25.51 -24.49
C THR A 116 -5.40 -26.28 -25.28
N ASP A 117 -4.10 -25.98 -25.08
CA ASP A 117 -3.00 -26.64 -25.80
C ASP A 117 -2.48 -27.92 -25.14
N GLN A 118 -3.06 -28.37 -24.01
CA GLN A 118 -2.71 -29.66 -23.43
C GLN A 118 -3.54 -30.79 -24.04
N SER A 119 -3.05 -31.31 -25.17
CA SER A 119 -3.37 -32.67 -25.58
C SER A 119 -2.14 -33.58 -25.42
N VAL A 120 -2.37 -34.70 -24.71
CA VAL A 120 -1.57 -35.94 -24.69
C VAL A 120 -0.37 -35.98 -23.71
N THR A 121 -0.61 -36.36 -22.45
CA THR A 121 -0.24 -37.67 -21.83
C THR A 121 -0.26 -37.60 -20.30
N THR A 122 -1.19 -38.33 -19.69
CA THR A 122 -1.08 -38.84 -18.31
C THR A 122 -0.32 -40.18 -18.32
N PRO A 123 0.24 -40.62 -17.17
CA PRO A 123 -0.54 -41.52 -16.32
C PRO A 123 -0.38 -41.30 -14.79
N SER A 124 -1.54 -41.26 -14.12
CA SER A 124 -1.92 -41.99 -12.90
C SER A 124 -1.01 -42.05 -11.66
N GLY A 125 -1.52 -41.51 -10.54
CA GLY A 125 -1.16 -41.88 -9.16
C GLY A 125 -2.04 -41.17 -8.12
N PRO A 126 -2.53 -41.83 -7.04
CA PRO A 126 -3.82 -41.49 -6.42
C PRO A 126 -3.79 -40.41 -5.34
N ASN A 127 -4.94 -39.78 -5.22
CA ASN A 127 -5.34 -38.77 -4.24
C ASN A 127 -5.51 -39.39 -2.84
N LEU A 128 -4.94 -38.78 -1.80
CA LEU A 128 -5.33 -38.95 -0.40
C LEU A 128 -5.22 -37.56 0.26
N GLY A 129 -6.37 -36.97 0.56
CA GLY A 129 -6.48 -35.60 1.04
C GLY A 129 -6.13 -35.40 2.51
N HIS A 130 -5.98 -34.13 2.88
CA HIS A 130 -6.43 -33.53 4.14
C HIS A 130 -6.30 -31.99 4.01
N GLU A 131 -7.39 -31.29 4.30
CA GLU A 131 -7.46 -29.90 4.75
C GLU A 131 -8.39 -29.90 5.99
N PRO A 132 -8.47 -28.83 6.81
CA PRO A 132 -7.60 -27.64 6.93
C PRO A 132 -7.21 -27.33 8.40
N ASP A 133 -6.30 -26.38 8.62
CA ASP A 133 -6.49 -25.19 9.47
C ASP A 133 -5.21 -24.61 10.11
N THR A 134 -5.24 -23.27 10.21
CA THR A 134 -4.56 -22.34 11.14
C THR A 134 -3.18 -21.73 10.81
N MET A 135 -3.24 -20.40 10.64
CA MET A 135 -2.32 -19.35 11.12
C MET A 135 -0.92 -19.26 10.48
N GLY A 136 -0.87 -18.50 9.38
CA GLY A 136 -0.09 -17.25 9.29
C GLY A 136 1.24 -17.17 10.03
N ARG A 137 2.23 -17.96 9.60
CA ARG A 137 3.65 -17.67 9.84
C ARG A 137 4.46 -18.22 8.67
N SER A 138 4.63 -17.42 7.61
CA SER A 138 5.63 -17.70 6.58
C SER A 138 7.02 -17.50 7.17
N SER A 139 7.49 -18.49 7.92
CA SER A 139 8.92 -18.65 8.14
C SER A 139 9.54 -19.13 6.83
N PRO A 140 10.74 -18.68 6.44
CA PRO A 140 11.45 -19.33 5.36
C PRO A 140 11.58 -20.81 5.75
N ILE A 141 11.01 -21.69 4.94
CA ILE A 141 11.24 -23.13 5.06
C ILE A 141 12.72 -23.30 4.71
N TYR A 142 13.59 -23.30 5.72
CA TYR A 142 14.89 -23.91 5.58
C TYR A 142 14.59 -25.40 5.44
N THR A 143 14.39 -25.83 4.20
CA THR A 143 14.33 -27.25 3.85
C THR A 143 15.75 -27.77 4.06
N TYR A 144 16.10 -28.04 5.31
CA TYR A 144 17.21 -28.93 5.58
C TYR A 144 16.80 -30.27 4.97
N ASN A 145 17.57 -30.72 3.98
CA ASN A 145 17.44 -32.03 3.36
C ASN A 145 17.74 -33.12 4.41
N TYR A 146 16.83 -33.30 5.38
CA TYR A 146 16.79 -34.48 6.24
C TYR A 146 16.53 -35.77 5.44
N SER A 147 16.14 -35.63 4.17
CA SER A 147 15.99 -36.71 3.19
C SER A 147 17.30 -37.47 2.92
N ASN A 148 18.47 -36.86 3.05
CA ASN A 148 19.73 -37.60 2.85
C ASN A 148 20.10 -38.53 4.02
N ILE A 149 19.67 -38.24 5.25
CA ILE A 149 19.92 -39.12 6.40
C ILE A 149 19.00 -40.35 6.32
N GLN A 150 17.75 -40.19 5.87
CA GLN A 150 16.82 -41.30 5.66
C GLN A 150 17.26 -42.24 4.53
N HIS A 151 17.89 -41.71 3.48
CA HIS A 151 18.45 -42.53 2.39
C HIS A 151 19.75 -43.25 2.75
N ALA A 152 20.56 -42.71 3.67
CA ALA A 152 21.77 -43.39 4.15
C ALA A 152 21.45 -44.66 4.97
N ILE A 153 20.35 -44.69 5.73
CA ILE A 153 19.97 -45.87 6.53
C ILE A 153 19.47 -47.04 5.66
N SER A 154 19.21 -46.80 4.37
CA SER A 154 18.66 -47.82 3.45
C SER A 154 19.68 -48.41 2.47
N GLN A 155 20.99 -48.15 2.61
CA GLN A 155 22.01 -48.60 1.66
C GLN A 155 23.02 -49.57 2.28
N SER A 156 22.97 -50.81 1.76
CA SER A 156 23.88 -51.96 1.88
C SER A 156 24.27 -52.46 3.28
N MET A 157 23.72 -53.62 3.65
CA MET A 157 24.16 -54.50 4.75
C MET A 157 25.48 -55.23 4.44
N THR A 158 26.39 -54.62 3.70
CA THR A 158 27.65 -55.26 3.27
C THR A 158 28.82 -54.41 3.73
N PHE A 159 29.77 -55.03 4.43
CA PHE A 159 31.02 -54.42 4.88
C PHE A 159 32.18 -54.96 4.03
N PRO A 160 32.34 -54.49 2.79
CA PRO A 160 33.40 -54.97 1.90
C PRO A 160 34.80 -54.78 2.51
N GLU A 161 34.96 -53.85 3.45
CA GLU A 161 36.18 -53.58 4.21
C GLU A 161 36.62 -54.78 5.07
N LEU A 162 35.68 -55.62 5.54
CA LEU A 162 36.01 -56.85 6.28
C LEU A 162 36.76 -57.88 5.43
N ASN A 163 36.59 -57.86 4.11
CA ASN A 163 37.28 -58.79 3.20
C ASN A 163 38.78 -58.49 3.05
N THR A 164 39.23 -57.35 3.56
CA THR A 164 40.63 -56.92 3.47
C THR A 164 41.46 -57.31 4.69
N LEU A 165 40.83 -57.84 5.74
CA LEU A 165 41.46 -58.26 6.99
C LEU A 165 41.79 -59.76 6.96
N ASN A 166 42.89 -60.14 7.62
CA ASN A 166 43.27 -61.55 7.76
C ASN A 166 42.47 -62.25 8.89
N LEU A 167 42.54 -63.58 8.97
CA LEU A 167 41.76 -64.37 9.94
C LEU A 167 42.08 -64.05 11.41
N GLU A 168 43.34 -63.74 11.71
CA GLU A 168 43.79 -63.40 13.07
C GLU A 168 43.31 -61.99 13.46
N GLU A 169 43.33 -61.04 12.53
CA GLU A 169 42.78 -59.69 12.68
C GLU A 169 41.27 -59.71 12.84
N LEU A 170 40.55 -60.53 12.05
CA LEU A 170 39.10 -60.68 12.16
C LEU A 170 38.70 -61.32 13.50
N GLN A 171 39.45 -62.32 13.97
CA GLN A 171 39.19 -62.94 15.27
C GLN A 171 39.45 -61.95 16.41
N PHE A 172 40.53 -61.19 16.35
CA PHE A 172 40.84 -60.16 17.33
C PHE A 172 39.80 -59.04 17.36
N MET A 173 39.35 -58.58 16.19
CA MET A 173 38.28 -57.59 16.05
C MET A 173 36.92 -58.12 16.55
N ASN A 174 36.65 -59.43 16.43
CA ASN A 174 35.44 -60.05 16.99
C ASN A 174 35.49 -60.17 18.53
N GLU A 175 36.67 -60.31 19.11
CA GLU A 175 36.88 -60.47 20.56
C GLU A 175 37.02 -59.13 21.33
N CYS A 176 37.32 -58.02 20.64
CA CYS A 176 37.53 -56.70 21.23
C CYS A 176 36.50 -55.65 20.76
N VAL A 177 35.68 -55.15 21.70
CA VAL A 177 34.64 -54.14 21.42
C VAL A 177 35.23 -52.80 20.96
N GLU A 178 36.36 -52.38 21.53
CA GLU A 178 37.03 -51.12 21.16
C GLU A 178 37.48 -51.13 19.69
N GLN A 179 37.91 -52.28 19.17
CA GLN A 179 38.27 -52.42 17.75
C GLN A 179 37.06 -52.45 16.83
N GLN A 180 35.91 -52.93 17.30
CA GLN A 180 34.65 -52.87 16.55
C GLN A 180 34.17 -51.43 16.42
N GLU A 181 34.28 -50.65 17.50
CA GLU A 181 33.95 -49.23 17.51
C GLU A 181 34.89 -48.44 16.60
N GLU A 182 36.21 -48.68 16.68
CA GLU A 182 37.19 -48.07 15.78
C GLU A 182 36.94 -48.44 14.31
N PHE A 183 36.55 -49.68 14.02
CA PHE A 183 36.19 -50.08 12.65
C PHE A 183 34.95 -49.33 12.15
N VAL A 184 33.90 -49.23 12.96
CA VAL A 184 32.67 -48.49 12.63
C VAL A 184 32.93 -47.00 12.43
N ASP A 185 33.75 -46.39 13.28
CA ASP A 185 34.20 -45.00 13.17
C ASP A 185 34.99 -44.75 11.88
N ASN A 186 35.68 -45.78 11.40
CA ASN A 186 36.47 -45.69 10.18
C ASN A 186 35.68 -45.95 8.90
N LEU A 187 34.42 -46.42 8.99
CA LEU A 187 33.59 -46.67 7.82
C LEU A 187 33.36 -45.39 7.01
N PRO A 188 33.47 -45.44 5.67
CA PRO A 188 33.31 -44.27 4.81
C PRO A 188 31.96 -43.57 5.02
N GLN A 189 30.88 -44.36 5.15
CA GLN A 189 29.52 -43.87 5.37
C GLN A 189 29.37 -43.12 6.70
N MET A 190 30.04 -43.61 7.75
CA MET A 190 29.98 -43.04 9.09
C MET A 190 30.76 -41.71 9.15
N LYS A 191 31.94 -41.65 8.51
CA LYS A 191 32.70 -40.41 8.32
C LYS A 191 31.95 -39.37 7.50
N GLU A 192 31.27 -39.78 6.42
CA GLU A 192 30.46 -38.88 5.59
C GLU A 192 29.25 -38.34 6.35
N MET A 193 28.61 -39.16 7.17
CA MET A 193 27.51 -38.74 8.05
C MET A 193 27.98 -37.74 9.12
N ASN A 194 29.09 -38.02 9.82
CA ASN A 194 29.65 -37.12 10.82
C ASN A 194 30.07 -35.78 10.19
N LYS A 195 30.72 -35.81 9.02
CA LYS A 195 31.03 -34.59 8.27
C LYS A 195 29.77 -33.80 7.93
N GLY A 196 28.69 -34.47 7.50
CA GLY A 196 27.41 -33.80 7.23
C GLY A 196 26.78 -33.16 8.47
N ILE A 197 26.97 -33.76 9.65
CA ILE A 197 26.55 -33.17 10.93
C ILE A 197 27.39 -31.93 11.26
N ASP A 198 28.71 -32.00 11.12
CA ASP A 198 29.60 -30.87 11.37
C ASP A 198 29.30 -29.69 10.42
N ASP A 199 29.09 -29.98 9.14
CA ASP A 199 28.68 -28.99 8.14
C ASP A 199 27.32 -28.36 8.51
N LEU A 200 26.36 -29.16 9.00
CA LEU A 200 25.06 -28.65 9.46
C LEU A 200 25.19 -27.75 10.68
N ILE A 201 26.02 -28.13 11.66
CA ILE A 201 26.29 -27.34 12.86
C ILE A 201 26.88 -25.99 12.47
N SER A 202 27.88 -25.99 11.58
CA SER A 202 28.51 -24.76 11.10
C SER A 202 27.51 -23.86 10.35
N ASN A 203 26.65 -24.44 9.51
CA ASN A 203 25.60 -23.69 8.80
C ASN A 203 24.57 -23.08 9.77
N ILE A 204 24.19 -23.81 10.82
CA ILE A 204 23.25 -23.32 11.84
C ILE A 204 23.86 -22.15 12.62
N GLU A 205 25.15 -22.23 12.97
CA GLU A 205 25.88 -21.17 13.67
C GLU A 205 25.97 -19.89 12.81
N GLU A 206 26.41 -20.02 11.56
CA GLU A 206 26.46 -18.89 10.61
C GLU A 206 25.07 -18.25 10.41
N LEU A 207 24.02 -19.07 10.34
CA LEU A 207 22.66 -18.60 10.20
C LEU A 207 22.18 -17.85 11.46
N ALA A 208 22.54 -18.34 12.64
CA ALA A 208 22.21 -17.69 13.91
C ALA A 208 22.87 -16.31 14.01
N ASP A 209 24.15 -16.20 13.65
CA ASP A 209 24.89 -14.93 13.63
C ASP A 209 24.33 -13.96 12.59
N SER A 210 23.99 -14.47 11.41
CA SER A 210 23.33 -13.68 10.36
C SER A 210 21.96 -13.15 10.82
N ASN A 211 21.18 -13.96 11.53
CA ASN A 211 19.88 -13.54 12.07
C ASN A 211 20.03 -12.51 13.20
N LEU A 212 21.03 -12.68 14.07
CA LEU A 212 21.30 -11.75 15.16
C LEU A 212 21.69 -10.36 14.63
N SER A 213 22.57 -10.30 13.63
CA SER A 213 22.97 -9.03 13.01
C SER A 213 21.81 -8.34 12.27
N LYS A 214 20.93 -9.10 11.60
CA LYS A 214 19.72 -8.57 10.96
C LYS A 214 18.76 -7.94 11.96
N ARG A 215 18.60 -8.54 13.16
CA ARG A 215 17.73 -8.01 14.21
C ARG A 215 18.12 -6.58 14.59
N GLU A 216 19.40 -6.31 14.80
CA GLU A 216 19.86 -4.96 15.14
C GLU A 216 19.58 -3.95 14.03
N HIS A 217 19.76 -4.37 12.77
CA HIS A 217 19.43 -3.53 11.62
C HIS A 217 17.93 -3.21 11.55
N PHE A 218 17.06 -4.20 11.78
CA PHE A 218 15.62 -3.99 11.84
C PHE A 218 15.22 -3.07 12.99
N GLU A 219 15.81 -3.22 14.17
CA GLU A 219 15.54 -2.35 15.31
C GLU A 219 15.94 -0.89 15.02
N ARG A 220 17.09 -0.66 14.35
CA ARG A 220 17.50 0.69 13.93
C ARG A 220 16.54 1.28 12.91
N LEU A 221 16.18 0.52 11.88
CA LEU A 221 15.28 1.00 10.83
C LEU A 221 13.88 1.28 11.38
N ASN A 222 13.39 0.44 12.29
CA ASN A 222 12.09 0.64 12.94
C ASN A 222 12.07 1.94 13.77
N LYS A 223 13.15 2.23 14.52
CA LYS A 223 13.30 3.51 15.23
C LYS A 223 13.34 4.71 14.29
N GLU A 224 14.00 4.58 13.14
CA GLU A 224 14.02 5.64 12.14
C GLU A 224 12.63 5.89 11.57
N ILE A 225 11.89 4.82 11.22
CA ILE A 225 10.51 4.92 10.72
C ILE A 225 9.62 5.60 11.76
N GLU A 226 9.69 5.19 13.03
CA GLU A 226 8.94 5.80 14.13
C GLU A 226 9.23 7.30 14.24
N ALA A 227 10.51 7.70 14.20
CA ALA A 227 10.89 9.11 14.22
C ALA A 227 10.38 9.89 13.00
N LYS A 228 10.36 9.28 11.81
CA LYS A 228 9.80 9.92 10.60
C LYS A 228 8.28 10.06 10.69
N VAL A 229 7.58 9.05 11.22
CA VAL A 229 6.12 9.10 11.44
C VAL A 229 5.76 10.21 12.41
N ASP A 230 6.51 10.35 13.51
CA ASP A 230 6.33 11.45 14.46
C ASP A 230 6.53 12.83 13.82
N LEU A 231 7.57 12.97 12.99
CA LEU A 231 7.85 14.22 12.29
C LEU A 231 6.74 14.58 11.30
N VAL A 232 6.30 13.62 10.50
CA VAL A 232 5.21 13.82 9.53
C VAL A 232 3.92 14.19 10.26
N SER A 233 3.62 13.54 11.37
CA SER A 233 2.43 13.85 12.19
C SER A 233 2.47 15.29 12.72
N LYS A 234 3.63 15.74 13.22
CA LYS A 234 3.82 17.13 13.67
C LYS A 234 3.63 18.14 12.54
N LEU A 235 4.26 17.89 11.38
CA LEU A 235 4.14 18.76 10.22
C LEU A 235 2.71 18.81 9.67
N ALA A 236 2.00 17.68 9.67
CA ALA A 236 0.61 17.61 9.23
C ALA A 236 -0.29 18.45 10.13
N TYR A 237 -0.13 18.34 11.46
CA TYR A 237 -0.86 19.17 12.42
C TYR A 237 -0.58 20.66 12.24
N GLU A 238 0.70 21.04 12.10
CA GLU A 238 1.07 22.44 11.90
C GLU A 238 0.52 23.00 10.58
N ASN A 239 0.56 22.21 9.51
CA ASN A 239 0.01 22.58 8.22
C ASN A 239 -1.52 22.74 8.29
N GLU A 240 -2.24 21.85 8.97
CA GLU A 240 -3.69 21.97 9.16
C GLU A 240 -4.06 23.24 9.95
N ARG A 241 -3.31 23.52 11.02
CA ARG A 241 -3.46 24.75 11.79
C ARG A 241 -3.23 25.98 10.92
N LEU A 242 -2.17 25.99 10.12
CA LEU A 242 -1.83 27.13 9.26
C LEU A 242 -2.84 27.29 8.12
N ASN A 243 -3.34 26.19 7.55
CA ASN A 243 -4.36 26.19 6.53
C ASN A 243 -5.70 26.72 7.06
N SER A 244 -6.07 26.37 8.29
CA SER A 244 -7.28 26.92 8.94
C SER A 244 -7.17 28.43 9.14
N VAL A 245 -6.00 28.92 9.56
CA VAL A 245 -5.72 30.35 9.65
C VAL A 245 -5.80 31.01 8.27
N TYR A 246 -5.18 30.41 7.25
CA TYR A 246 -5.26 30.89 5.86
C TYR A 246 -6.70 30.98 5.37
N GLN A 247 -7.52 29.95 5.60
CA GLN A 247 -8.90 29.92 5.17
C GLN A 247 -9.72 31.02 5.85
N SER A 248 -9.55 31.21 7.16
CA SER A 248 -10.22 32.30 7.90
C SER A 248 -9.84 33.69 7.36
N LEU A 249 -8.57 33.90 7.00
CA LEU A 249 -8.08 35.15 6.44
C LEU A 249 -8.59 35.32 5.00
N SER A 250 -8.57 34.26 4.20
CA SER A 250 -9.04 34.24 2.82
C SER A 250 -10.54 34.56 2.74
N GLU A 251 -11.36 33.98 3.62
CA GLU A 251 -12.78 34.30 3.73
C GLU A 251 -12.99 35.75 4.19
N LYS A 252 -12.28 36.18 5.25
CA LYS A 252 -12.38 37.55 5.77
C LYS A 252 -12.01 38.60 4.73
N TYR A 253 -10.96 38.37 3.96
CA TYR A 253 -10.47 39.30 2.93
C TYR A 253 -10.97 38.96 1.53
N SER A 254 -11.91 38.02 1.40
CA SER A 254 -12.55 37.72 0.14
C SER A 254 -13.23 38.98 -0.38
N PRO A 255 -13.06 39.34 -1.68
CA PRO A 255 -13.72 40.50 -2.26
C PRO A 255 -15.24 40.50 -2.07
N LYS A 256 -15.87 39.32 -2.05
CA LYS A 256 -17.30 39.17 -1.79
C LYS A 256 -17.64 39.53 -0.34
N ASN A 257 -16.84 39.10 0.63
CA ASN A 257 -17.02 39.42 2.04
C ASN A 257 -16.75 40.91 2.33
N ILE A 258 -15.71 41.50 1.74
CA ILE A 258 -15.41 42.94 1.87
C ILE A 258 -16.57 43.78 1.32
N LYS A 259 -17.11 43.41 0.16
CA LYS A 259 -18.29 44.06 -0.42
C LYS A 259 -19.50 43.98 0.50
N GLU A 260 -19.74 42.81 1.08
CA GLU A 260 -20.84 42.60 2.02
C GLU A 260 -20.68 43.45 3.29
N GLN A 261 -19.49 43.46 3.90
CA GLN A 261 -19.21 44.31 5.06
C GLN A 261 -19.34 45.81 4.74
N LEU A 262 -18.97 46.24 3.52
CA LEU A 262 -19.19 47.61 3.08
C LEU A 262 -20.68 47.95 2.96
N ARG A 263 -21.49 47.00 2.46
CA ARG A 263 -22.95 47.14 2.39
C ARG A 263 -23.57 47.27 3.77
N GLU A 264 -23.25 46.36 4.69
CA GLU A 264 -23.73 46.38 6.07
C GLU A 264 -23.31 47.68 6.79
N ALA A 265 -22.03 48.07 6.68
CA ALA A 265 -21.54 49.30 7.29
C ALA A 265 -22.14 50.58 6.68
N ALA A 266 -22.56 50.55 5.40
CA ALA A 266 -23.32 51.64 4.80
C ALA A 266 -24.72 51.71 5.42
N GLU A 267 -25.42 50.58 5.52
CA GLU A 267 -26.76 50.49 6.10
C GLU A 267 -26.78 50.97 7.56
N VAL A 268 -25.82 50.51 8.37
CA VAL A 268 -25.66 50.97 9.76
C VAL A 268 -25.47 52.48 9.82
N SER A 269 -24.63 53.07 8.96
CA SER A 269 -24.48 54.53 8.92
C SER A 269 -25.71 55.26 8.39
N ASN A 270 -26.55 54.63 7.56
CA ASN A 270 -27.84 55.22 7.18
C ASN A 270 -28.76 55.31 8.41
N ILE A 271 -28.89 54.21 9.15
CA ILE A 271 -29.66 54.13 10.40
C ILE A 271 -29.14 55.14 11.42
N ASP A 272 -27.82 55.26 11.59
CA ASP A 272 -27.21 56.25 12.49
C ASP A 272 -27.55 57.69 12.08
N SER A 273 -27.59 57.98 10.77
CA SER A 273 -27.97 59.31 10.29
C SER A 273 -29.43 59.63 10.57
N GLU A 274 -30.32 58.63 10.45
CA GLU A 274 -31.74 58.75 10.79
C GLU A 274 -31.92 58.99 12.30
N ARG A 275 -31.20 58.25 13.13
CA ARG A 275 -31.19 58.44 14.59
C ARG A 275 -30.74 59.84 15.01
N VAL A 276 -29.71 60.38 14.35
CA VAL A 276 -29.24 61.76 14.60
C VAL A 276 -30.27 62.79 14.16
N ALA A 277 -30.98 62.53 13.06
CA ALA A 277 -32.08 63.39 12.62
C ALA A 277 -33.28 63.35 13.59
N GLU A 278 -33.65 62.18 14.08
CA GLU A 278 -34.70 62.01 15.09
C GLU A 278 -34.35 62.73 16.40
N ALA A 279 -33.12 62.57 16.90
CA ALA A 279 -32.65 63.26 18.10
C ALA A 279 -32.72 64.80 17.96
N PHE A 280 -32.42 65.33 16.77
CA PHE A 280 -32.58 66.75 16.48
C PHE A 280 -34.06 67.18 16.48
N LEU A 281 -34.94 66.39 15.86
CA LEU A 281 -36.39 66.66 15.83
C LEU A 281 -37.03 66.63 17.22
N ASN A 282 -36.52 65.78 18.12
CA ASN A 282 -36.95 65.69 19.50
C ASN A 282 -36.42 66.84 20.38
N GLY A 283 -35.50 67.66 19.86
CA GLY A 283 -34.88 68.77 20.59
C GLY A 283 -33.71 68.36 21.49
N ASP A 284 -33.25 67.11 21.39
CA ASP A 284 -32.14 66.57 22.19
C ASP A 284 -30.76 67.01 21.65
N LEU A 285 -30.72 67.57 20.44
CA LEU A 285 -29.51 67.97 19.73
C LEU A 285 -29.60 69.42 19.25
N ASP A 286 -28.52 70.20 19.42
CA ASP A 286 -28.45 71.56 18.87
C ASP A 286 -28.14 71.55 17.35
N VAL A 287 -28.43 72.67 16.69
CA VAL A 287 -28.29 72.81 15.23
C VAL A 287 -26.85 72.57 14.77
N ASP A 288 -25.87 73.12 15.48
CA ASP A 288 -24.46 73.05 15.07
C ASP A 288 -23.90 71.61 15.20
N LYS A 289 -24.24 70.90 16.27
CA LYS A 289 -23.87 69.48 16.45
C LYS A 289 -24.63 68.58 15.51
N PHE A 290 -25.90 68.88 15.21
CA PHE A 290 -26.67 68.16 14.20
C PHE A 290 -26.01 68.26 12.84
N VAL A 291 -25.76 69.48 12.34
CA VAL A 291 -25.15 69.68 11.02
C VAL A 291 -23.80 68.99 10.94
N THR A 292 -22.95 69.15 11.96
CA THR A 292 -21.62 68.52 11.98
C THR A 292 -21.71 66.99 11.94
N SER A 293 -22.50 66.39 12.83
CA SER A 293 -22.58 64.92 12.95
C SER A 293 -23.31 64.30 11.76
N TYR A 294 -24.43 64.89 11.33
CA TYR A 294 -25.23 64.40 10.23
C TYR A 294 -24.47 64.46 8.90
N THR A 295 -23.78 65.57 8.62
CA THR A 295 -22.95 65.69 7.40
C THR A 295 -21.80 64.69 7.40
N GLN A 296 -21.14 64.46 8.54
CA GLN A 296 -20.08 63.45 8.64
C GLN A 296 -20.60 62.03 8.38
N ILE A 297 -21.69 61.64 9.04
CA ILE A 297 -22.28 60.30 8.89
C ILE A 297 -22.80 60.09 7.46
N ARG A 298 -23.50 61.08 6.88
CA ARG A 298 -23.99 61.01 5.50
C ARG A 298 -22.86 60.96 4.47
N SER A 299 -21.80 61.74 4.67
CA SER A 299 -20.61 61.67 3.82
C SER A 299 -19.98 60.29 3.86
N LEU A 300 -19.85 59.69 5.05
CA LEU A 300 -19.31 58.35 5.23
C LEU A 300 -20.20 57.26 4.62
N ASN A 301 -21.52 57.33 4.83
CA ASN A 301 -22.50 56.44 4.21
C ASN A 301 -22.40 56.48 2.68
N GLN A 302 -22.40 57.69 2.09
CA GLN A 302 -22.28 57.84 0.64
C GLN A 302 -20.95 57.29 0.12
N ALA A 303 -19.84 57.56 0.81
CA ALA A 303 -18.53 57.03 0.45
C ALA A 303 -18.49 55.49 0.49
N ARG A 304 -19.12 54.87 1.49
CA ARG A 304 -19.23 53.40 1.59
C ARG A 304 -20.08 52.83 0.47
N LYS A 305 -21.24 53.42 0.20
CA LYS A 305 -22.16 53.00 -0.88
C LYS A 305 -21.51 53.08 -2.25
N THR A 306 -20.85 54.20 -2.58
CA THR A 306 -20.12 54.34 -3.84
C THR A 306 -18.98 53.33 -3.99
N LYS A 307 -18.28 53.00 -2.89
CA LYS A 307 -17.22 51.98 -2.91
C LYS A 307 -17.79 50.57 -3.08
N GLU A 308 -18.90 50.25 -2.41
CA GLU A 308 -19.63 48.99 -2.57
C GLU A 308 -20.10 48.80 -4.02
N GLU A 309 -20.76 49.81 -4.60
CA GLU A 309 -21.28 49.75 -5.98
C GLU A 309 -20.15 49.54 -7.01
N LYS A 310 -19.02 50.25 -6.84
CA LYS A 310 -17.84 50.07 -7.70
C LYS A 310 -17.24 48.68 -7.56
N LEU A 311 -17.08 48.16 -6.34
CA LEU A 311 -16.57 46.82 -6.11
C LEU A 311 -17.52 45.75 -6.67
N SER A 312 -18.83 45.93 -6.49
CA SER A 312 -19.90 45.13 -7.11
C SER A 312 -19.76 45.08 -8.64
N GLN A 313 -19.51 46.22 -9.28
CA GLN A 313 -19.30 46.28 -10.73
C GLN A 313 -18.02 45.56 -11.16
N GLN A 314 -16.90 45.79 -10.46
CA GLN A 314 -15.62 45.13 -10.73
C GLN A 314 -15.74 43.61 -10.61
N LEU A 315 -16.41 43.11 -9.56
CA LEU A 315 -16.62 41.68 -9.36
C LEU A 315 -17.47 41.05 -10.47
N ARG A 316 -18.56 41.70 -10.88
CA ARG A 316 -19.37 41.21 -12.01
C ARG A 316 -18.59 41.18 -13.32
N ASN A 317 -17.68 42.13 -13.53
CA ASN A 317 -16.84 42.15 -14.73
C ASN A 317 -15.80 41.03 -14.70
N LEU A 318 -15.24 40.72 -13.53
CA LEU A 318 -14.32 39.58 -13.35
C LEU A 318 -15.04 38.24 -13.58
N GLU A 319 -16.23 38.07 -12.99
CA GLU A 319 -17.04 36.85 -13.20
C GLU A 319 -17.39 36.66 -14.69
N LYS A 320 -17.71 37.75 -15.41
CA LYS A 320 -17.94 37.71 -16.87
C LYS A 320 -16.69 37.38 -17.68
N ALA A 321 -15.51 37.73 -17.18
CA ALA A 321 -14.23 37.44 -17.81
C ALA A 321 -13.72 36.02 -17.49
N GLY A 322 -14.46 35.24 -16.69
CA GLY A 322 -14.14 33.85 -16.34
C GLY A 322 -13.13 33.70 -15.20
N PHE A 323 -12.98 34.73 -14.37
CA PHE A 323 -12.10 34.74 -13.20
C PHE A 323 -12.85 34.61 -11.88
#